data_AF-A0A8S8XEW0-F1
#
_entry.id   AF-A0A8S8XEW0-F1
#
_cell.length_a   1.000
_cell.length_b   1.000
_cell.length_c   1.000
_cell.angle_alpha   90.00
_cell.angle_beta   90.00
_cell.angle_gamma   90.00
#
_symmetry.space_group_name_H-M   'P 1'
#
loop_
_entity.id
_entity.type
_entity.pdbx_description
1 polymer ?
#
loop_
_entity_poly.entity_id
_entity_poly.type
_entity_poly.pdbx_seq_one_letter_code
_entity_poly.pdbx_strand_id
1 'polypeptide(L)'
;MVRFTFRLAAFALCALLLAPVTAFAADGSSDFDFLIGSWKTQQHKLKKRLANNNEWETFESELHVKKLPAGMGNMDELNMPKATGLTIRLFDPKTQLWSIYWIASNNPVMDTAPVVGKFNGNVGEFFCDDVQEGRKVRVRYTWTNLGDGKATWAQAFSPDGGKSWETNWKAEFTRVAS
;
A
#
# COMPACT_ATOMS: atom_id res chain seq x y z
N MET A 1 -59.18 -23.11 53.67
CA MET A 1 -57.74 -23.41 53.81
C MET A 1 -57.22 -23.78 52.42
N VAL A 2 -56.52 -22.87 51.76
CA VAL A 2 -56.16 -22.90 50.33
C VAL A 2 -54.98 -23.85 50.12
N ARG A 3 -55.09 -24.83 49.21
CA ARG A 3 -53.96 -25.67 48.76
C ARG A 3 -53.51 -25.22 47.38
N PHE A 4 -52.32 -24.62 47.33
CA PHE A 4 -51.63 -24.21 46.11
C PHE A 4 -51.04 -25.43 45.38
N THR A 5 -51.43 -25.65 44.14
CA THR A 5 -50.73 -26.53 43.21
C THR A 5 -49.53 -25.81 42.61
N PHE A 6 -48.31 -26.23 42.96
CA PHE A 6 -47.08 -25.82 42.26
C PHE A 6 -46.94 -26.62 40.97
N ARG A 7 -47.01 -25.94 39.81
CA ARG A 7 -46.50 -26.49 38.55
C ARG A 7 -45.03 -26.09 38.44
N LEU A 8 -44.13 -27.07 38.40
CA LEU A 8 -42.75 -26.85 37.96
C LEU A 8 -42.77 -26.48 36.47
N ALA A 9 -42.34 -25.25 36.14
CA ALA A 9 -41.99 -24.89 34.77
C ALA A 9 -40.57 -25.38 34.50
N ALA A 10 -40.41 -26.28 33.54
CA ALA A 10 -39.08 -26.69 33.06
C ALA A 10 -38.47 -25.53 32.25
N PHE A 11 -37.37 -24.96 32.76
CA PHE A 11 -36.55 -24.03 31.99
C PHE A 11 -35.72 -24.84 30.98
N ALA A 12 -36.09 -24.74 29.70
CA ALA A 12 -35.24 -25.22 28.62
C ALA A 12 -33.99 -24.34 28.55
N LEU A 13 -32.84 -24.89 28.95
CA LEU A 13 -31.54 -24.26 28.78
C LEU A 13 -31.23 -24.25 27.28
N CYS A 14 -31.45 -23.11 26.61
CA CYS A 14 -31.03 -22.94 25.23
C CYS A 14 -29.50 -22.78 25.23
N ALA A 15 -28.79 -23.87 24.94
CA ALA A 15 -27.36 -23.83 24.70
C ALA A 15 -27.12 -23.04 23.40
N LEU A 16 -26.71 -21.77 23.53
CA LEU A 16 -26.14 -21.03 22.41
C LEU A 16 -24.86 -21.74 21.99
N LEU A 17 -24.94 -22.48 20.89
CA LEU A 17 -23.77 -22.92 20.13
C LEU A 17 -23.06 -21.65 19.64
N LEU A 18 -22.02 -21.22 20.34
CA LEU A 18 -21.02 -20.30 19.80
C LEU A 18 -20.31 -21.03 18.66
N ALA A 19 -20.82 -20.84 17.43
CA ALA A 19 -20.05 -21.17 16.25
C ALA A 19 -18.73 -20.40 16.32
N PRO A 20 -17.57 -21.03 16.05
CA PRO A 20 -16.32 -20.29 15.97
C PRO A 20 -16.50 -19.20 14.91
N VAL A 21 -16.25 -17.95 15.29
CA VAL A 21 -16.08 -16.86 14.32
C VAL A 21 -14.85 -17.26 13.51
N THR A 22 -15.06 -17.86 12.35
CA THR A 22 -14.02 -17.99 11.35
C THR A 22 -13.62 -16.57 10.99
N ALA A 23 -12.46 -16.13 11.46
CA ALA A 23 -11.82 -14.96 10.92
C ALA A 23 -11.72 -15.20 9.41
N PHE A 24 -12.47 -14.42 8.63
CA PHE A 24 -12.25 -14.39 7.19
C PHE A 24 -10.78 -14.09 6.99
N ALA A 25 -10.06 -14.95 6.25
CA ALA A 25 -8.73 -14.61 5.80
C ALA A 25 -8.84 -13.24 5.11
N ALA A 26 -8.09 -12.25 5.60
CA ALA A 26 -8.10 -10.92 5.00
C ALA A 26 -7.74 -11.08 3.51
N ASP A 27 -8.60 -10.59 2.64
CA ASP A 27 -8.46 -10.74 1.19
C ASP A 27 -7.38 -9.82 0.59
N GLY A 28 -6.78 -8.96 1.42
CA GLY A 28 -5.76 -7.99 1.06
C GLY A 28 -6.30 -6.58 0.79
N SER A 29 -7.63 -6.37 0.84
CA SER A 29 -8.24 -5.08 0.49
C SER A 29 -7.88 -3.94 1.46
N SER A 30 -7.39 -4.27 2.65
CA SER A 30 -6.95 -3.32 3.68
C SER A 30 -5.42 -3.19 3.77
N ASP A 31 -4.65 -3.83 2.89
CA ASP A 31 -3.19 -3.91 3.05
C ASP A 31 -2.48 -2.54 3.04
N PHE A 32 -3.07 -1.54 2.39
CA PHE A 32 -2.56 -0.15 2.40
C PHE A 32 -3.24 0.75 3.46
N ASP A 33 -4.13 0.24 4.31
CA ASP A 33 -4.82 1.06 5.31
C ASP A 33 -3.85 1.70 6.31
N PHE A 34 -2.69 1.06 6.55
CA PHE A 34 -1.63 1.64 7.38
C PHE A 34 -1.12 2.98 6.85
N LEU A 35 -1.33 3.30 5.56
CA LEU A 35 -0.79 4.48 4.89
C LEU A 35 -1.77 5.68 4.91
N ILE A 36 -3.06 5.46 5.25
CA ILE A 36 -4.09 6.53 5.25
C ILE A 36 -3.72 7.64 6.25
N GLY A 37 -3.81 8.91 5.84
CA GLY A 37 -3.49 10.10 6.64
C GLY A 37 -2.31 10.92 6.11
N SER A 38 -1.75 11.78 6.97
CA SER A 38 -0.65 12.69 6.62
C SER A 38 0.70 12.18 7.12
N TRP A 39 1.74 12.38 6.31
CA TRP A 39 3.10 11.91 6.58
C TRP A 39 4.14 12.94 6.17
N LYS A 40 5.20 13.02 6.96
CA LYS A 40 6.48 13.57 6.52
C LYS A 40 7.31 12.46 5.91
N THR A 41 8.04 12.78 4.85
CA THR A 41 8.82 11.80 4.11
C THR A 41 10.22 12.32 3.85
N GLN A 42 11.23 11.48 4.12
CA GLN A 42 12.60 11.72 3.69
C GLN A 42 12.83 10.94 2.40
N GLN A 43 13.04 11.65 1.31
CA GLN A 43 13.23 11.09 -0.02
C GLN A 43 14.71 11.04 -0.36
N HIS A 44 15.14 9.95 -0.98
CA HIS A 44 16.47 9.79 -1.58
C HIS A 44 16.28 9.28 -3.01
N LYS A 45 16.61 10.10 -4.00
CA LYS A 45 16.43 9.76 -5.41
C LYS A 45 17.76 9.85 -6.15
N LEU A 46 18.04 8.83 -6.96
CA LEU A 46 19.27 8.80 -7.75
C LEU A 46 19.20 9.85 -8.87
N LYS A 47 20.26 10.64 -9.04
CA LYS A 47 20.28 11.73 -10.05
C LYS A 47 20.19 11.22 -11.50
N LYS A 48 20.78 10.05 -11.76
CA LYS A 48 20.76 9.34 -13.05
C LYS A 48 20.56 7.87 -12.80
N ARG A 49 19.68 7.22 -13.57
CA ARG A 49 19.33 5.80 -13.43
C ARG A 49 20.04 4.98 -14.49
N LEU A 50 20.40 3.73 -14.18
CA LEU A 50 21.00 2.77 -15.10
C LEU A 50 22.27 3.28 -15.78
N ALA A 51 23.00 4.14 -15.07
CA ALA A 51 24.17 4.86 -15.54
C ALA A 51 25.40 4.62 -14.64
N ASN A 52 25.36 3.58 -13.79
CA ASN A 52 26.37 3.32 -12.76
C ASN A 52 26.64 4.55 -11.88
N ASN A 53 25.56 5.28 -11.55
CA ASN A 53 25.62 6.51 -10.79
C ASN A 53 25.37 6.21 -9.31
N ASN A 54 26.11 6.87 -8.43
CA ASN A 54 25.93 6.78 -6.97
C ASN A 54 25.63 8.14 -6.33
N GLU A 55 25.37 9.17 -7.13
CA GLU A 55 24.95 10.47 -6.62
C GLU A 55 23.44 10.49 -6.35
N TRP A 56 23.09 10.74 -5.09
CA TRP A 56 21.72 10.86 -4.61
C TRP A 56 21.35 12.31 -4.36
N GLU A 57 20.13 12.67 -4.73
CA GLU A 57 19.46 13.87 -4.25
C GLU A 57 18.56 13.50 -3.07
N THR A 58 18.70 14.24 -1.98
CA THR A 58 17.93 14.05 -0.75
C THR A 58 17.04 15.25 -0.53
N PHE A 59 15.76 15.03 -0.24
CA PHE A 59 14.80 16.11 0.00
C PHE A 59 13.65 15.64 0.91
N GLU A 60 13.07 16.59 1.64
CA GLU A 60 11.85 16.34 2.41
C GLU A 60 10.62 16.50 1.51
N SER A 61 9.55 15.77 1.83
CA SER A 61 8.27 15.87 1.13
C SER A 61 7.12 15.51 2.07
N GLU A 62 5.92 15.97 1.75
CA GLU A 62 4.70 15.66 2.51
C GLU A 62 3.80 14.75 1.68
N LEU A 63 3.29 13.68 2.29
CA LEU A 63 2.35 12.75 1.66
C LEU A 63 1.02 12.84 2.40
N HIS A 64 -0.07 13.04 1.65
CA HIS A 64 -1.42 12.94 2.20
C HIS A 64 -2.22 11.86 1.47
N VAL A 65 -2.81 10.95 2.22
CA VAL A 65 -3.40 9.71 1.69
C VAL A 65 -4.84 9.60 2.16
N LYS A 66 -5.76 9.36 1.22
CA LYS A 66 -7.19 9.21 1.50
C LYS A 66 -7.77 7.99 0.81
N LYS A 67 -8.80 7.39 1.41
CA LYS A 67 -9.54 6.29 0.79
C LYS A 67 -10.31 6.78 -0.43
N LEU A 68 -10.38 5.93 -1.44
CA LEU A 68 -11.32 6.09 -2.54
C LEU A 68 -12.70 5.57 -2.12
N PRO A 69 -13.79 6.08 -2.73
CA PRO A 69 -15.15 5.60 -2.44
C PRO A 69 -15.30 4.09 -2.68
N ALA A 70 -16.33 3.50 -2.06
CA ALA A 70 -16.76 2.12 -2.30
C ALA A 70 -15.66 1.06 -2.16
N GLY A 71 -14.62 1.31 -1.35
CA GLY A 71 -13.54 0.36 -1.13
C GLY A 71 -12.65 0.11 -2.35
N MET A 72 -12.68 0.99 -3.37
CA MET A 72 -11.87 0.82 -4.59
C MET A 72 -10.36 0.83 -4.32
N GLY A 73 -9.94 1.43 -3.21
CA GLY A 73 -8.54 1.53 -2.78
C GLY A 73 -8.26 2.87 -2.13
N ASN A 74 -7.13 3.49 -2.47
CA ASN A 74 -6.74 4.80 -1.94
C ASN A 74 -6.03 5.65 -3.00
N MET A 75 -5.86 6.92 -2.69
CA MET A 75 -5.01 7.82 -3.44
C MET A 75 -4.14 8.64 -2.51
N ASP A 76 -3.00 9.10 -3.01
CA ASP A 76 -2.17 10.07 -2.33
C ASP A 76 -1.76 11.24 -3.20
N GLU A 77 -1.44 12.33 -2.51
CA GLU A 77 -0.81 13.52 -3.03
C GLU A 77 0.56 13.64 -2.35
N LEU A 78 1.65 13.63 -3.14
CA LEU A 78 3.02 13.80 -2.67
C LEU A 78 3.53 15.19 -3.06
N ASN A 79 3.73 16.08 -2.09
CA ASN A 79 4.28 17.41 -2.31
C ASN A 79 5.79 17.39 -2.12
N MET A 80 6.54 17.51 -3.22
CA MET A 80 8.00 17.60 -3.24
C MET A 80 8.44 19.04 -3.59
N PRO A 81 9.69 19.44 -3.29
CA PRO A 81 10.14 20.82 -3.55
C PRO A 81 10.09 21.26 -5.02
N LYS A 82 10.22 20.33 -5.96
CA LYS A 82 10.32 20.61 -7.41
C LYS A 82 9.10 20.16 -8.22
N ALA A 83 8.20 19.38 -7.63
CA ALA A 83 7.04 18.80 -8.31
C ALA A 83 6.04 18.25 -7.29
N THR A 84 4.79 18.07 -7.74
CA THR A 84 3.77 17.32 -6.98
C THR A 84 3.49 16.01 -7.69
N GLY A 85 3.29 14.96 -6.92
CA GLY A 85 2.91 13.64 -7.39
C GLY A 85 1.50 13.25 -6.95
N LEU A 86 0.86 12.39 -7.73
CA LEU A 86 -0.39 11.76 -7.36
C LEU A 86 -0.28 10.26 -7.61
N THR A 87 -0.66 9.47 -6.61
CA THR A 87 -0.78 8.01 -6.76
C THR A 87 -2.24 7.60 -6.66
N ILE A 88 -2.67 6.69 -7.54
CA ILE A 88 -3.93 5.94 -7.38
C ILE A 88 -3.59 4.48 -7.15
N ARG A 89 -4.08 3.91 -6.04
CA ARG A 89 -3.97 2.48 -5.73
C ARG A 89 -5.35 1.85 -5.79
N LEU A 90 -5.52 0.86 -6.65
CA LEU A 90 -6.77 0.13 -6.83
C LEU A 90 -6.60 -1.32 -6.41
N PHE A 91 -7.59 -1.85 -5.70
CA PHE A 91 -7.64 -3.26 -5.31
C PHE A 91 -8.62 -4.01 -6.22
N ASP A 92 -8.17 -5.13 -6.79
CA ASP A 92 -9.05 -6.05 -7.53
C ASP A 92 -9.40 -7.26 -6.65
N PRO A 93 -10.66 -7.40 -6.19
CA PRO A 93 -11.08 -8.50 -5.33
C PRO A 93 -11.06 -9.86 -6.03
N LYS A 94 -11.04 -9.92 -7.37
CA LYS A 94 -10.97 -11.19 -8.11
C LYS A 94 -9.57 -11.77 -8.10
N THR A 95 -8.56 -10.92 -8.28
CA THR A 95 -7.16 -11.34 -8.31
C THR A 95 -6.46 -11.21 -6.95
N GLN A 96 -7.07 -10.46 -6.02
CA GLN A 96 -6.47 -10.06 -4.73
C GLN A 96 -5.14 -9.33 -4.92
N LEU A 97 -5.05 -8.54 -6.00
CA LEU A 97 -3.87 -7.74 -6.34
C LEU A 97 -4.22 -6.25 -6.29
N TRP A 98 -3.20 -5.48 -5.96
CA TRP A 98 -3.21 -4.03 -6.03
C TRP A 98 -2.53 -3.57 -7.32
N SER A 99 -3.10 -2.57 -7.96
CA SER A 99 -2.49 -1.81 -9.06
C SER A 99 -2.16 -0.39 -8.57
N ILE A 100 -0.95 0.09 -8.85
CA ILE A 100 -0.49 1.42 -8.45
C ILE A 100 -0.15 2.22 -9.71
N TYR A 101 -0.83 3.36 -9.88
CA TYR A 101 -0.63 4.31 -10.98
C TYR A 101 -0.03 5.60 -10.43
N TRP A 102 0.98 6.13 -11.12
CA TRP A 102 1.62 7.39 -10.78
C TRP A 102 1.34 8.47 -11.84
N ILE A 103 1.24 9.71 -11.37
CA ILE A 103 1.20 10.94 -12.17
C ILE A 103 2.10 11.96 -11.46
N ALA A 104 2.83 12.80 -12.21
CA ALA A 104 3.57 13.92 -11.64
C ALA A 104 3.31 15.23 -12.38
N SER A 105 3.37 16.36 -11.69
CA SER A 105 3.10 17.68 -12.27
C SER A 105 4.07 18.08 -13.39
N ASN A 106 5.29 17.53 -13.38
CA ASN A 106 6.30 17.74 -14.42
C ASN A 106 6.15 16.80 -15.63
N ASN A 107 5.27 15.80 -15.53
CA ASN A 107 4.85 14.94 -16.63
C ASN A 107 3.40 14.49 -16.37
N PRO A 108 2.39 15.31 -16.71
CA PRO A 108 0.99 15.11 -16.31
C PRO A 108 0.28 14.05 -17.16
N VAL A 109 0.96 12.92 -17.38
CA VAL A 109 0.47 11.73 -18.08
C VAL A 109 0.47 10.60 -17.06
N MET A 110 -0.66 9.93 -16.93
CA MET A 110 -0.78 8.75 -16.07
C MET A 110 -0.03 7.57 -16.67
N ASP A 111 0.59 6.77 -15.81
CA ASP A 111 1.19 5.50 -16.21
C ASP A 111 0.21 4.67 -17.03
N THR A 112 0.68 4.16 -18.17
CA THR A 112 -0.13 3.29 -19.04
C THR A 112 -0.14 1.85 -18.55
N ALA A 113 0.85 1.45 -17.75
CA ALA A 113 0.94 0.17 -17.09
C ALA A 113 1.22 0.39 -15.58
N PRO A 114 0.30 0.02 -14.68
CA PRO A 114 0.55 0.14 -13.25
C PRO A 114 1.59 -0.88 -12.80
N VAL A 115 2.28 -0.61 -11.69
CA VAL A 115 2.91 -1.71 -10.96
C VAL A 115 1.83 -2.52 -10.25
N VAL A 116 1.89 -3.84 -10.38
CA VAL A 116 0.88 -4.77 -9.85
C VAL A 116 1.52 -5.73 -8.87
N GLY A 117 0.84 -5.99 -7.75
CA GLY A 117 1.41 -6.81 -6.68
C GLY A 117 0.49 -6.95 -5.47
N LYS A 118 1.04 -7.44 -4.37
CA LYS A 118 0.33 -7.63 -3.11
C LYS A 118 1.29 -7.61 -1.94
N PHE A 119 0.73 -7.55 -0.73
CA PHE A 119 1.50 -7.75 0.49
C PHE A 119 1.65 -9.22 0.84
N ASN A 120 2.77 -9.54 1.47
CA ASN A 120 3.00 -10.75 2.23
C ASN A 120 3.48 -10.35 3.62
N GLY A 121 2.57 -10.42 4.60
CA GLY A 121 2.79 -9.82 5.91
C GLY A 121 2.90 -8.29 5.79
N ASN A 122 4.01 -7.72 6.24
CA ASN A 122 4.22 -6.27 6.26
C ASN A 122 4.99 -5.73 5.04
N VAL A 123 5.37 -6.60 4.10
CA VAL A 123 6.11 -6.21 2.89
C VAL A 123 5.24 -6.41 1.66
N GLY A 124 5.09 -5.37 0.85
CA GLY A 124 4.42 -5.40 -0.45
C GLY A 124 5.42 -5.27 -1.58
N GLU A 125 5.35 -6.17 -2.56
CA GLU A 125 6.15 -6.11 -3.78
C GLU A 125 5.23 -6.00 -5.00
N PHE A 126 5.54 -5.04 -5.87
CA PHE A 126 4.74 -4.69 -7.05
C PHE A 126 5.64 -4.55 -8.26
N PHE A 127 5.19 -5.02 -9.42
CA PHE A 127 6.02 -5.09 -10.62
C PHE A 127 5.27 -4.63 -11.86
N CYS A 128 6.01 -4.03 -12.80
CA CYS A 128 5.59 -3.86 -14.19
C CYS A 128 6.80 -3.92 -15.11
N ASP A 129 6.55 -3.96 -16.41
CA ASP A 129 7.57 -3.70 -17.43
C ASP A 129 7.32 -2.29 -17.99
N ASP A 130 8.40 -1.53 -18.18
CA ASP A 130 8.36 -0.12 -18.61
C ASP A 130 9.56 0.23 -19.51
N VAL A 131 9.64 1.48 -19.97
CA VAL A 131 10.71 2.04 -20.79
C VAL A 131 11.33 3.26 -20.13
N GLN A 132 12.56 3.13 -19.64
CA GLN A 132 13.36 4.24 -19.14
C GLN A 132 14.31 4.71 -20.24
N GLU A 133 14.15 5.93 -20.75
CA GLU A 133 15.04 6.55 -21.75
C GLU A 133 15.27 5.64 -22.98
N GLY A 134 14.20 4.99 -23.46
CA GLY A 134 14.24 4.07 -24.60
C GLY A 134 14.73 2.66 -24.28
N ARG A 135 15.17 2.38 -23.05
CA ARG A 135 15.57 1.05 -22.59
C ARG A 135 14.41 0.36 -21.88
N LYS A 136 14.09 -0.86 -22.32
CA LYS A 136 13.16 -1.74 -21.59
C LYS A 136 13.72 -2.04 -20.20
N VAL A 137 12.88 -1.90 -19.18
CA VAL A 137 13.22 -2.17 -17.79
C VAL A 137 12.08 -2.91 -17.11
N ARG A 138 12.41 -3.76 -16.15
CA ARG A 138 11.43 -4.22 -15.16
C ARG A 138 11.48 -3.29 -13.97
N VAL A 139 10.32 -2.82 -13.54
CA VAL A 139 10.18 -1.95 -12.38
C VAL A 139 9.72 -2.79 -11.19
N ARG A 140 10.25 -2.48 -10.01
CA ARG A 140 9.77 -3.00 -8.73
C ARG A 140 9.53 -1.86 -7.76
N TYR A 141 8.34 -1.82 -7.17
CA TYR A 141 8.09 -1.09 -5.93
C TYR A 141 8.10 -2.05 -4.75
N THR A 142 8.74 -1.65 -3.66
CA THR A 142 8.72 -2.37 -2.38
C THR A 142 8.20 -1.42 -1.32
N TRP A 143 7.07 -1.76 -0.71
CA TRP A 143 6.54 -1.09 0.48
C TRP A 143 6.84 -1.95 1.70
N THR A 144 7.22 -1.33 2.81
CA THR A 144 7.30 -2.00 4.11
C THR A 144 6.55 -1.20 5.16
N ASN A 145 5.55 -1.82 5.77
CA ASN A 145 4.92 -1.30 6.97
C ASN A 145 5.80 -1.65 8.18
N LEU A 146 6.36 -0.63 8.83
CA LEU A 146 7.24 -0.82 9.99
C LEU A 146 6.47 -0.78 11.32
N GLY A 147 5.18 -0.48 11.30
CA GLY A 147 4.39 -0.20 12.51
C GLY A 147 4.68 1.19 13.08
N ASP A 148 3.99 1.53 14.17
CA ASP A 148 4.23 2.74 14.98
C ASP A 148 4.31 4.06 14.18
N GLY A 149 3.48 4.19 13.15
CA GLY A 149 3.46 5.38 12.30
C GLY A 149 4.72 5.54 11.45
N LYS A 150 5.39 4.44 11.10
CA LYS A 150 6.56 4.41 10.22
C LYS A 150 6.34 3.46 9.05
N ALA A 151 6.89 3.82 7.90
CA ALA A 151 6.92 2.96 6.71
C ALA A 151 8.14 3.28 5.84
N THR A 152 8.47 2.39 4.92
CA THR A 152 9.44 2.66 3.85
C THR A 152 8.86 2.29 2.49
N TRP A 153 9.37 2.96 1.46
CA TRP A 153 9.12 2.63 0.08
C TRP A 153 10.44 2.67 -0.70
N ALA A 154 10.58 1.79 -1.69
CA ALA A 154 11.68 1.83 -2.63
C ALA A 154 11.22 1.49 -4.04
N GLN A 155 11.83 2.15 -5.03
CA GLN A 155 11.76 1.81 -6.43
C GLN A 155 13.10 1.26 -6.90
N ALA A 156 13.04 0.17 -7.66
CA ALA A 156 14.19 -0.39 -8.35
C ALA A 156 13.88 -0.69 -9.82
N PHE A 157 14.90 -0.53 -10.66
CA PHE A 157 14.86 -0.89 -12.07
C PHE A 157 15.80 -2.05 -12.36
N SER A 158 15.36 -2.95 -13.23
CA SER A 158 16.17 -4.05 -13.73
C SER A 158 16.25 -4.00 -15.26
N PRO A 159 17.45 -3.82 -15.84
CA PRO A 159 17.63 -3.82 -17.29
C PRO A 159 17.75 -5.22 -17.89
N ASP A 160 17.79 -6.28 -17.07
CA ASP A 160 18.12 -7.65 -17.47
C ASP A 160 17.01 -8.68 -17.15
N GLY A 161 15.77 -8.19 -17.02
CA GLY A 161 14.60 -9.04 -16.79
C GLY A 161 14.45 -9.53 -15.35
N GLY A 162 15.04 -8.82 -14.39
CA GLY A 162 14.93 -9.09 -12.96
C GLY A 162 16.11 -9.84 -12.35
N LYS A 163 17.21 -10.05 -13.08
CA LYS A 163 18.41 -10.75 -12.57
C LYS A 163 19.23 -9.84 -11.66
N SER A 164 19.33 -8.56 -12.00
CA SER A 164 19.94 -7.51 -11.17
C SER A 164 19.00 -6.31 -11.04
N TRP A 165 19.15 -5.56 -9.94
CA TRP A 165 18.26 -4.45 -9.60
C TRP A 165 19.05 -3.23 -9.11
N GLU A 166 18.81 -2.08 -9.73
CA GLU A 166 19.30 -0.78 -9.27
C GLU A 166 18.17 -0.08 -8.49
N THR A 167 18.27 -0.04 -7.17
CA THR A 167 17.40 0.82 -6.36
C THR A 167 17.73 2.26 -6.67
N ASN A 168 16.75 3.02 -7.17
CA ASN A 168 16.96 4.37 -7.70
C ASN A 168 16.09 5.43 -7.03
N TRP A 169 15.17 5.02 -6.14
CA TRP A 169 14.44 5.93 -5.27
C TRP A 169 14.07 5.20 -3.98
N LYS A 170 14.26 5.86 -2.84
CA LYS A 170 13.84 5.41 -1.52
C LYS A 170 13.09 6.53 -0.80
N ALA A 171 12.15 6.14 0.04
CA ALA A 171 11.42 7.05 0.91
C ALA A 171 11.24 6.42 2.30
N GLU A 172 11.46 7.21 3.32
CA GLU A 172 11.14 6.89 4.71
C GLU A 172 9.98 7.78 5.16
N PHE A 173 8.96 7.19 5.77
CA PHE A 173 7.72 7.90 6.14
C PHE A 173 7.58 7.93 7.65
N THR A 174 7.26 9.10 8.19
CA THR A 174 6.85 9.27 9.59
C THR A 174 5.49 9.97 9.63
N ARG A 175 4.53 9.33 10.30
CA ARG A 175 3.16 9.83 10.41
C ARG A 175 3.14 11.14 11.19
N VAL A 176 2.38 12.10 10.70
CA VAL A 176 2.11 13.35 11.43
C VAL A 176 1.02 13.06 12.45
N ALA A 177 1.26 13.38 13.72
CA ALA A 177 0.23 13.33 14.74
C ALA A 177 -0.88 14.32 14.36
N SER A 178 -2.10 13.81 14.22
CA SER A 178 -3.31 14.60 14.04
C SER A 178 -3.70 15.34 15.32
#